data_AF-A0A3D8Y6P9-F1
#
_entry.id   AF-A0A3D8Y6P9-F1
#
_cell.length_a   1.000
_cell.length_b   1.000
_cell.length_c   1.000
_cell.angle_alpha   90.00
_cell.angle_beta   90.00
_cell.angle_gamma   90.00
#
_symmetry.space_group_name_H-M   'P 1'
#
loop_
_entity.id
_entity.type
_entity.pdbx_description
1 polymer ?
#
loop_
_entity_poly.entity_id
_entity_poly.type
_entity_poly.pdbx_seq_one_letter_code
_entity_poly.pdbx_strand_id
1 'polypeptide(L)'
;MSTPREKRPIRANELELIGFLLLKLDRDLADHPIDDLVDEYEGGKMGSISLGGNPDAYAGDLIRVEYIDSDQTPVVITLTHDETGRLLDLDFWKVDFSKLLEYPTPDKLIFGV
;
A
#
# COMPACT_ATOMS: atom_id res chain seq x y z
N MET A 1 -4.18 3.10 -26.83
CA MET A 1 -2.88 3.49 -26.26
C MET A 1 -3.16 4.00 -24.87
N SER A 2 -2.81 3.23 -23.84
CA SER A 2 -2.89 3.69 -22.45
C SER A 2 -1.81 4.75 -22.26
N THR A 3 -2.19 5.92 -21.72
CA THR A 3 -1.24 6.97 -21.34
C THR A 3 -0.19 6.35 -20.41
N PRO A 4 1.12 6.63 -20.57
CA PRO A 4 2.11 6.21 -19.59
C PRO A 4 1.68 6.73 -18.22
N ARG A 5 1.57 5.85 -17.23
CA ARG A 5 1.38 6.29 -15.84
C ARG A 5 2.65 7.03 -15.43
N GLU A 6 2.50 8.23 -14.92
CA GLU A 6 3.63 9.04 -14.50
C GLU A 6 4.12 8.50 -13.16
N LYS A 7 5.29 7.85 -13.19
CA LYS A 7 5.96 7.38 -11.98
C LYS A 7 6.46 8.56 -11.15
N ARG A 8 6.36 8.43 -9.83
CA ARG A 8 6.90 9.42 -8.87
C ARG A 8 7.73 8.76 -7.78
N PRO A 9 8.62 9.52 -7.10
CA PRO A 9 9.28 9.01 -5.91
C PRO A 9 8.26 8.52 -4.87
N ILE A 10 8.59 7.42 -4.19
CA ILE A 10 7.85 6.99 -3.00
C ILE A 10 7.97 8.06 -1.90
N ARG A 11 6.86 8.34 -1.20
CA ARG A 11 6.80 9.37 -0.16
C ARG A 11 7.25 8.79 1.20
N ALA A 12 7.68 9.68 2.10
CA ALA A 12 8.14 9.27 3.42
C ALA A 12 7.06 8.58 4.26
N ASN A 13 5.80 9.05 4.19
CA ASN A 13 4.67 8.43 4.89
C ASN A 13 4.28 7.06 4.30
N GLU A 14 4.48 6.85 2.99
CA GLU A 14 4.29 5.54 2.36
C GLU A 14 5.34 4.54 2.87
N LEU A 15 6.62 4.96 2.92
CA LEU A 15 7.70 4.14 3.49
C LEU A 15 7.48 3.84 4.98
N GLU A 16 7.07 4.84 5.76
CA GLU A 16 6.77 4.67 7.19
C GLU A 16 5.65 3.65 7.41
N LEU A 17 4.57 3.72 6.62
CA LEU A 17 3.46 2.78 6.69
C LEU A 17 3.89 1.37 6.30
N ILE A 18 4.60 1.20 5.18
CA ILE A 18 5.09 -0.12 4.73
C ILE A 18 6.04 -0.72 5.78
N GLY A 19 6.99 0.06 6.29
CA GLY A 19 7.93 -0.38 7.32
C GLY A 19 7.20 -0.81 8.59
N PHE A 20 6.20 -0.05 9.04
CA PHE A 20 5.40 -0.42 10.19
C PHE A 20 4.59 -1.71 9.98
N LEU A 21 4.00 -1.89 8.80
CA LEU A 21 3.26 -3.10 8.43
C LEU A 21 4.18 -4.34 8.42
N LEU A 22 5.40 -4.23 7.92
CA LEU A 22 6.39 -5.31 7.96
C LEU A 22 6.85 -5.62 9.38
N LEU A 23 7.09 -4.60 10.22
CA LEU A 23 7.45 -4.79 11.62
C LEU A 23 6.37 -5.55 12.41
N LYS A 24 5.08 -5.40 12.04
CA LYS A 24 3.98 -6.18 12.65
C LYS A 24 4.02 -7.67 12.32
N LEU A 25 4.78 -8.05 11.30
CA LEU A 25 5.02 -9.43 10.89
C LEU A 25 6.41 -9.93 11.33
N ASP A 26 7.12 -9.18 12.19
CA ASP A 26 8.52 -9.42 12.54
C ASP A 26 9.46 -9.44 11.33
N ARG A 27 9.23 -8.57 10.33
CA ARG A 27 10.02 -8.44 9.10
C ARG A 27 10.61 -7.03 8.94
N ASP A 28 11.72 -6.94 8.21
CA ASP A 28 12.39 -5.67 7.89
C ASP A 28 12.16 -5.29 6.41
N LEU A 29 11.97 -4.00 6.14
CA LEU A 29 11.85 -3.47 4.77
C LEU A 29 13.11 -3.77 3.92
N ALA A 30 14.29 -3.87 4.55
CA ALA A 30 15.53 -4.20 3.86
C ALA A 30 15.50 -5.58 3.18
N ASP A 31 14.68 -6.52 3.68
CA ASP A 31 14.52 -7.87 3.13
C ASP A 31 13.42 -7.94 2.05
N HIS A 32 12.74 -6.82 1.80
CA HIS A 32 11.55 -6.72 0.96
C HIS A 32 11.74 -5.63 -0.12
N PRO A 33 12.36 -5.96 -1.27
CA PRO A 33 12.70 -4.97 -2.28
C PRO A 33 11.47 -4.22 -2.82
N ILE A 34 11.65 -2.93 -3.09
CA ILE A 34 10.69 -2.03 -3.75
C ILE A 34 11.43 -1.12 -4.74
N ASP A 35 10.70 -0.51 -5.67
CA ASP A 35 11.25 0.55 -6.53
C ASP A 35 11.25 1.91 -5.82
N ASP A 36 12.25 2.75 -6.10
CA ASP A 36 12.26 4.15 -5.65
C ASP A 36 11.15 4.98 -6.31
N LEU A 37 10.68 4.55 -7.49
CA LEU A 37 9.65 5.19 -8.28
C LEU A 37 8.40 4.30 -8.36
N VAL A 38 7.28 4.82 -7.85
CA VAL A 38 5.99 4.14 -7.73
C VAL A 38 4.97 4.69 -8.72
N ASP A 39 4.03 3.85 -9.12
CA ASP A 39 2.86 4.23 -9.92
C ASP A 39 1.63 4.36 -9.03
N GLU A 40 0.92 5.48 -9.11
CA GLU A 40 -0.37 5.63 -8.42
C GLU A 40 -1.49 4.93 -9.19
N TYR A 41 -2.31 4.16 -8.49
CA TYR A 41 -3.55 3.64 -9.06
C TYR A 41 -4.65 4.71 -9.02
N GLU A 42 -5.50 4.68 -10.04
CA GLU A 42 -6.63 5.61 -10.20
C GLU A 42 -6.25 7.11 -10.09
N GLY A 43 -5.00 7.46 -10.46
CA GLY A 43 -4.49 8.83 -10.33
C GLY A 43 -4.35 9.29 -8.88
N GLY A 44 -4.06 8.37 -7.95
CA GLY A 44 -3.84 8.66 -6.54
C GLY A 44 -5.13 8.86 -5.74
N LYS A 45 -6.29 8.58 -6.32
CA LYS A 45 -7.61 8.85 -5.71
C LYS A 45 -7.77 8.17 -4.33
N MET A 46 -7.38 6.90 -4.21
CA MET A 46 -7.53 6.13 -2.96
C MET A 46 -6.22 5.95 -2.19
N GLY A 47 -5.09 6.37 -2.75
CA GLY A 47 -3.77 6.22 -2.12
C GLY A 47 -3.03 4.91 -2.47
N SER A 48 -3.63 4.02 -3.27
CA SER A 48 -2.97 2.79 -3.71
C SER A 48 -1.80 3.05 -4.66
N ILE A 49 -0.71 2.32 -4.46
CA ILE A 49 0.51 2.42 -5.26
C ILE A 49 1.07 1.05 -5.63
N SER A 50 1.63 0.96 -6.84
CA SER A 50 2.53 -0.13 -7.21
C SER A 50 3.95 0.17 -6.73
N LEU A 51 4.54 -0.79 -6.03
CA LEU A 51 5.92 -0.79 -5.53
C LEU A 51 6.90 -1.39 -6.56
N GLY A 52 6.43 -1.60 -7.80
CA GLY A 52 7.18 -2.19 -8.90
C GLY A 52 7.07 -3.71 -8.94
N GLY A 53 8.09 -4.36 -9.49
CA GLY A 53 8.08 -5.82 -9.68
C GLY A 53 7.20 -6.28 -10.84
N ASN A 54 6.89 -7.57 -10.86
CA ASN A 54 6.03 -8.19 -11.87
C ASN A 54 4.63 -8.43 -11.27
N PRO A 55 3.58 -7.71 -11.72
CA PRO A 55 2.22 -7.91 -11.23
C PRO A 55 1.70 -9.34 -11.46
N ASP A 56 2.17 -10.04 -12.49
CA ASP A 56 1.78 -11.42 -12.78
C ASP A 56 2.37 -12.43 -11.78
N ALA A 57 3.30 -12.00 -10.92
CA ALA A 57 3.97 -12.83 -9.91
C ALA A 57 3.31 -12.74 -8.53
N TYR A 58 2.10 -12.19 -8.41
CA TYR A 58 1.36 -12.11 -7.14
C TYR A 58 1.28 -13.48 -6.45
N ALA A 59 1.78 -13.54 -5.21
CA ALA A 59 1.80 -14.75 -4.40
C ALA A 59 0.85 -14.68 -3.20
N GLY A 60 0.49 -13.47 -2.75
CA GLY A 60 -0.47 -13.30 -1.66
C GLY A 60 -0.40 -11.95 -0.97
N ASP A 61 -1.30 -11.79 -0.01
CA ASP A 61 -1.35 -10.66 0.92
C ASP A 61 -0.42 -10.94 2.11
N LEU A 62 0.58 -10.10 2.35
CA LEU A 62 1.42 -10.19 3.54
C LEU A 62 0.63 -9.83 4.80
N ILE A 63 -0.12 -8.74 4.72
CA ILE A 63 -0.92 -8.23 5.82
C ILE A 63 -2.07 -7.38 5.27
N ARG A 64 -3.20 -7.48 5.96
CA ARG A 64 -4.38 -6.66 5.74
C ARG A 64 -4.75 -5.98 7.05
N VAL A 65 -4.96 -4.67 6.98
CA VAL A 65 -5.38 -3.83 8.12
C VAL A 65 -6.56 -2.96 7.72
N GLU A 66 -7.23 -2.40 8.73
CA GLU A 66 -8.30 -1.44 8.54
C GLU A 66 -7.88 -0.05 9.03
N TYR A 67 -8.49 0.97 8.44
CA TYR A 67 -8.33 2.37 8.79
C TYR A 67 -9.69 3.07 8.66
N ILE A 68 -9.99 4.01 9.55
CA ILE A 68 -11.18 4.87 9.43
C ILE A 68 -10.71 6.24 8.94
N ASP A 69 -11.10 6.61 7.72
CA ASP A 69 -10.74 7.91 7.13
C ASP A 69 -11.42 9.08 7.90
N SER A 70 -10.97 10.29 7.65
CA SER A 70 -11.45 11.51 8.31
C SER A 70 -12.95 11.77 8.15
N ASP A 71 -13.59 11.19 7.14
CA ASP A 71 -15.05 11.22 6.92
C ASP A 71 -15.81 10.03 7.53
N GLN A 72 -15.16 9.26 8.42
CA GLN A 72 -15.70 8.07 9.09
C GLN A 72 -15.98 6.88 8.17
N THR A 73 -15.45 6.90 6.95
CA THR A 73 -15.60 5.79 6.01
C THR A 73 -14.47 4.77 6.19
N PRO A 74 -14.78 3.47 6.34
CA PRO A 74 -13.77 2.42 6.42
C PRO A 74 -12.93 2.30 5.14
N VAL A 75 -11.64 2.04 5.35
CA VAL A 75 -10.64 1.74 4.32
C VAL A 75 -9.94 0.44 4.70
N VAL A 76 -9.87 -0.48 3.76
CA VAL A 76 -9.04 -1.68 3.86
C VAL A 76 -7.70 -1.36 3.20
N ILE A 77 -6.60 -1.69 3.90
CA ILE A 77 -5.25 -1.53 3.38
C ILE A 77 -4.59 -2.90 3.31
N THR A 78 -4.03 -3.24 2.15
CA THR A 78 -3.35 -4.53 1.91
C THR A 78 -1.94 -4.28 1.39
N LEU A 79 -0.96 -4.96 1.98
CA LEU A 79 0.40 -5.03 1.45
C LEU A 79 0.62 -6.41 0.81
N THR A 80 0.99 -6.46 -0.47
CA THR A 80 1.10 -7.70 -1.25
C THR A 80 2.54 -8.02 -1.62
N HIS A 81 2.81 -9.28 -1.96
CA HIS A 81 4.15 -9.73 -2.35
C HIS A 81 4.15 -10.80 -3.44
N ASP A 82 5.32 -11.01 -4.06
CA ASP A 82 5.58 -12.10 -4.99
C ASP A 82 6.22 -13.34 -4.32
N GLU A 83 6.42 -14.42 -5.10
CA GLU A 83 7.00 -15.68 -4.59
C GLU A 83 8.42 -15.52 -4.02
N THR A 84 9.13 -14.44 -4.36
CA THR A 84 10.48 -14.14 -3.86
C THR A 84 10.47 -13.24 -2.62
N GLY A 85 9.30 -12.76 -2.21
CA GLY A 85 9.13 -11.82 -1.11
C GLY A 85 9.28 -10.35 -1.51
N ARG A 86 9.42 -10.03 -2.80
CA ARG A 86 9.39 -8.63 -3.25
C ARG A 86 7.99 -8.06 -3.06
N LEU A 87 7.87 -6.82 -2.58
CA LEU A 87 6.56 -6.17 -2.45
C LEU A 87 6.05 -5.73 -3.82
N LEU A 88 4.75 -5.89 -4.04
CA LEU A 88 4.11 -5.55 -5.31
C LEU A 88 3.24 -4.31 -5.16
N ASP A 89 2.30 -4.31 -4.23
CA ASP A 89 1.32 -3.25 -4.08
C ASP A 89 1.07 -2.90 -2.61
N LEU A 90 0.81 -1.61 -2.39
CA LEU A 90 0.15 -1.12 -1.19
C LEU A 90 -1.21 -0.60 -1.62
N ASP A 91 -2.24 -1.43 -1.44
CA ASP A 91 -3.59 -1.16 -1.91
C ASP A 91 -4.47 -0.58 -0.83
N PHE A 92 -5.23 0.45 -1.19
CA PHE A 92 -6.25 1.10 -0.37
C PHE A 92 -7.62 0.90 -1.02
N TRP A 93 -8.56 0.37 -0.25
CA TRP A 93 -9.93 0.16 -0.68
C TRP A 93 -10.90 0.82 0.29
N LYS A 94 -11.36 2.01 -0.08
CA LYS A 94 -12.40 2.71 0.66
C LYS A 94 -13.77 2.13 0.30
N VAL A 95 -14.56 1.75 1.30
CA VAL A 95 -15.77 0.93 1.07
C VAL A 95 -16.85 1.61 0.21
N ASP A 96 -16.83 2.94 0.11
CA ASP A 96 -17.77 3.73 -0.69
C ASP A 96 -17.18 4.25 -2.01
N PHE A 97 -15.95 3.85 -2.34
CA PHE A 97 -15.21 4.27 -3.53
C PHE A 97 -14.94 5.79 -3.64
N SER A 98 -15.13 6.55 -2.56
CA SER A 98 -14.74 7.95 -2.51
C SER A 98 -13.21 8.08 -2.44
N LYS A 99 -12.71 9.31 -2.60
CA LYS A 99 -11.27 9.56 -2.47
C LYS A 99 -10.83 9.40 -1.02
N LEU A 100 -9.58 8.98 -0.81
CA LEU A 100 -8.93 9.05 0.49
C LEU A 100 -8.73 10.53 0.85
N LEU A 101 -9.17 10.94 2.04
CA LEU A 101 -9.08 12.32 2.50
C LEU A 101 -7.83 12.55 3.35
N GLU A 102 -7.49 11.60 4.20
CA GLU A 102 -6.32 11.64 5.06
C GLU A 102 -5.53 10.33 4.93
N TYR A 103 -4.23 10.44 4.68
CA TYR A 103 -3.33 9.29 4.62
C TYR A 103 -3.12 8.74 6.04
N PRO A 104 -3.25 7.43 6.27
CA PRO A 104 -3.17 6.85 7.61
C PRO A 104 -1.75 6.95 8.18
N THR A 105 -1.70 7.09 9.49
CA THR A 105 -0.49 6.91 10.30
C THR A 105 -0.56 5.57 11.05
N PRO A 106 0.59 4.98 11.43
CA PRO A 106 0.64 3.70 12.14
C PRO A 106 -0.30 3.55 13.34
N ASP A 107 -0.51 4.62 14.12
CA ASP A 107 -1.36 4.66 15.30
C ASP A 107 -2.87 4.63 15.00
N LYS A 108 -3.26 4.91 13.75
CA LYS A 108 -4.66 4.87 13.30
C LYS A 108 -5.07 3.53 12.67
N LEU A 109 -4.12 2.60 12.51
CA LEU A 109 -4.40 1.29 11.94
C LEU A 109 -5.10 0.38 12.95
N ILE A 110 -6.11 -0.32 12.48
CA ILE A 110 -6.88 -1.31 13.22
C ILE A 110 -6.47 -2.68 12.70
N PHE A 111 -6.00 -3.54 13.60
CA PHE A 111 -5.63 -4.92 13.31
C PHE A 111 -6.76 -5.82 13.76
N GLY A 112 -7.13 -6.80 12.92
CA GLY A 112 -8.06 -7.85 13.33
C GLY A 112 -7.52 -8.62 14.53
N VAL A 113 -8.38 -8.89 15.51
CA VAL A 113 -8.11 -9.80 16.65
C VAL A 113 -8.27 -11.25 16.26
#